data_AF-A0A7W0JKK9-F1
#
_entry.id   AF-A0A7W0JKK9-F1
#
_cell.length_a   1.000
_cell.length_b   1.000
_cell.length_c   1.000
_cell.angle_alpha   90.00
_cell.angle_beta   90.00
_cell.angle_gamma   90.00
#
_symmetry.space_group_name_H-M   'P 1'
#
loop_
_entity.id
_entity.type
_entity.pdbx_description
1 polymer ?
#
loop_
_entity_poly.entity_id
_entity_poly.type
_entity_poly.pdbx_seq_one_letter_code
_entity_poly.pdbx_strand_id
1 'polypeptide(L)' 'LEIYTALRPGRSTTAQLESCAARLDGYGAERTAAFVREAAAVYEQRGLLARA' A
#
# COMPACT_ATOMS: atom_id res chain seq x y z
N LEU A 1 -6.09 1.67 12.37
CA LEU A 1 -5.06 0.60 12.42
C LEU A 1 -4.93 -0.19 11.11
N GLU A 2 -5.96 -0.23 10.25
CA GLU A 2 -5.96 -1.03 9.01
C GLU A 2 -4.80 -0.73 8.06
N ILE A 3 -4.50 0.55 7.78
CA ILE A 3 -3.42 0.96 6.86
C ILE A 3 -2.05 0.48 7.35
N TYR A 4 -1.80 0.57 8.66
CA TYR A 4 -0.57 0.08 9.26
C TYR A 4 -0.45 -1.45 9.15
N THR A 5 -1.55 -2.17 9.33
CA THR A 5 -1.58 -3.64 9.15
C THR A 5 -1.35 -4.04 7.69
N ALA A 6 -1.90 -3.28 6.74
CA ALA A 6 -1.75 -3.52 5.31
C ALA A 6 -0.31 -3.31 4.82
N LEU A 7 0.40 -2.33 5.38
CA LEU A 7 1.80 -2.05 5.05
C LEU A 7 2.80 -3.06 5.64
N ARG A 8 2.37 -4.05 6.43
CA ARG A 8 3.30 -5.08 6.93
C ARG A 8 3.66 -6.07 5.80
N PRO A 9 4.93 -6.53 5.73
CA PRO A 9 5.35 -7.51 4.73
C PRO A 9 4.44 -8.74 4.69
N GLY A 10 4.07 -9.18 3.49
CA GLY A 10 3.24 -10.36 3.22
C GLY A 10 1.76 -10.20 3.58
N ARG A 11 1.28 -8.98 3.89
CA ARG A 11 -0.11 -8.74 4.31
C ARG A 11 -1.01 -8.15 3.24
N SER A 12 -0.44 -7.59 2.18
CA SER A 12 -1.22 -6.98 1.12
C SER A 12 -0.61 -7.26 -0.25
N THR A 13 -1.48 -7.38 -1.24
CA THR A 13 -1.12 -7.39 -2.66
C THR A 13 -0.96 -5.96 -3.18
N THR A 14 -0.35 -5.79 -4.35
CA THR A 14 -0.24 -4.48 -5.03
C THR A 14 -1.61 -3.81 -5.16
N ALA A 15 -2.63 -4.58 -5.60
CA ALA A 15 -3.98 -4.06 -5.79
C ALA A 15 -4.62 -3.55 -4.49
N GLN A 16 -4.36 -4.22 -3.36
CA GLN A 16 -4.85 -3.78 -2.05
C GLN A 16 -4.17 -2.49 -1.59
N LEU A 17 -2.86 -2.35 -1.82
CA LEU A 17 -2.11 -1.13 -1.51
C LEU A 17 -2.56 0.04 -2.38
N GLU A 18 -2.78 -0.18 -3.67
CA GLU A 18 -3.32 0.84 -4.60
C GLU A 18 -4.73 1.30 -4.21
N SER A 19 -5.61 0.36 -3.84
CA SER A 19 -6.94 0.68 -3.31
C SER A 19 -6.85 1.52 -2.03
N CYS A 20 -5.88 1.23 -1.17
CA CYS A 20 -5.62 2.00 0.04
C CYS A 20 -5.15 3.42 -0.28
N ALA A 21 -4.24 3.57 -1.25
CA ALA A 21 -3.77 4.87 -1.73
C ALA A 21 -4.90 5.72 -2.33
N ALA A 22 -5.78 5.11 -3.15
CA ALA A 22 -6.93 5.80 -3.72
C ALA A 22 -7.91 6.31 -2.64
N ARG A 23 -8.12 5.54 -1.57
CA ARG A 23 -8.91 5.99 -0.42
C ARG A 23 -8.26 7.18 0.29
N LEU A 24 -6.94 7.15 0.47
CA LEU A 24 -6.18 8.23 1.09
C LEU A 24 -6.26 9.53 0.28
N ASP A 25 -6.21 9.46 -1.05
CA ASP A 25 -6.44 10.63 -1.91
C ASP A 25 -7.84 11.21 -1.70
N GLY A 26 -8.87 10.36 -1.59
CA GLY A 26 -10.23 10.79 -1.26
C GLY A 26 -10.38 11.50 0.09
N TYR A 27 -9.41 11.33 1.00
CA TYR A 27 -9.35 12.03 2.28
C TYR A 27 -8.43 13.27 2.26
N GLY A 28 -7.88 13.66 1.10
CA GLY A 28 -6.90 14.74 0.99
C GLY A 28 -5.53 14.38 1.58
N ALA A 29 -5.27 13.09 1.82
CA ALA A 29 -4.01 12.58 2.37
C ALA A 29 -3.02 12.20 1.26
N GLU A 30 -2.84 13.08 0.27
CA GLU A 30 -2.09 12.84 -0.97
C GLU A 30 -0.64 12.39 -0.71
N ARG A 31 0.03 12.98 0.29
CA ARG A 31 1.39 12.58 0.68
C ARG A 31 1.44 11.15 1.20
N THR A 32 0.45 10.74 1.99
CA THR A 32 0.36 9.38 2.52
C THR A 32 -0.02 8.40 1.41
N ALA A 33 -0.89 8.79 0.47
CA ALA A 33 -1.23 7.98 -0.69
C ALA A 33 -0.01 7.72 -1.57
N ALA A 34 0.78 8.76 -1.86
CA ALA A 34 2.04 8.65 -2.60
C ALA A 34 3.02 7.69 -1.90
N PHE A 35 3.15 7.80 -0.56
CA PHE A 35 3.97 6.89 0.23
C PHE A 35 3.53 5.42 0.10
N VAL A 36 2.22 5.15 0.13
CA VAL A 36 1.70 3.78 -0.02
C VAL A 36 1.97 3.21 -1.42
N ARG A 37 1.89 4.04 -2.48
CA ARG A 37 2.24 3.63 -3.85
C ARG A 37 3.72 3.31 -4.01
N GLU A 38 4.59 4.16 -3.45
CA GLU A 38 6.02 3.91 -3.43
C GLU A 38 6.34 2.60 -2.69
N ALA A 39 5.71 2.37 -1.55
CA ALA A 39 5.85 1.12 -0.80
C ALA A 39 5.40 -0.09 -1.62
N ALA A 40 4.30 0.00 -2.38
CA ALA A 40 3.85 -1.08 -3.26
C ALA A 40 4.90 -1.44 -4.32
N ALA A 41 5.49 -0.44 -4.99
CA ALA A 41 6.54 -0.65 -5.98
C ALA A 41 7.80 -1.27 -5.36
N VAL A 42 8.22 -0.80 -4.18
CA VAL A 42 9.36 -1.38 -3.46
C VAL A 42 9.07 -2.81 -3.00
N TYR A 43 7.84 -3.11 -2.57
CA TYR A 43 7.46 -4.43 -2.08
C TYR A 43 7.40 -5.45 -3.22
N GLU A 44 6.96 -5.02 -4.41
CA GLU A 44 7.00 -5.83 -5.62
C GLU A 44 8.45 -6.21 -5.98
N GLN A 45 9.34 -5.22 -6.03
CA GLN A 45 10.76 -5.44 -6.33
C GLN A 45 11.46 -6.35 -5.32
N ARG A 46 11.04 -6.30 -4.06
CA ARG A 46 11.65 -7.06 -2.95
C ARG A 46 10.94 -8.38 -2.63
N GLY A 47 9.86 -8.72 -3.34
CA GLY A 47 9.06 -9.92 -3.07
C GLY A 47 8.38 -9.93 -1.70
N LEU A 48 8.01 -8.74 -1.18
CA LEU A 48 7.38 -8.56 0.14
C LEU A 48 5.85 -8.47 0.08
N LEU A 49 5.26 -8.59 -1.11
CA LEU A 49 3.81 -8.63 -1.27
C LEU A 49 3.24 -9.97 -0.80
N ALA A 50 1.98 -9.94 -0.37
CA ALA A 50 1.24 -11.19 -0.18
C ALA A 50 1.15 -11.94 -1.51
N ARG A 51 1.25 -13.27 -1.47
CA ARG A 51 0.89 -14.10 -2.63
C ARG A 51 -0.61 -13.96 -2.86
N ALA A 52 -0.98 -13.58 -4.07
CA ALA A 52 -2.36 -13.58 -4.55
C ALA A 52 -2.89 -15.02 -4.65
#